data_AF-A0A9E8N3H3-F1
#
_entry.id   AF-A0A9E8N3H3-F1
#
_cell.length_a   1.000
_cell.length_b   1.000
_cell.length_c   1.000
_cell.angle_alpha   90.00
_cell.angle_beta   90.00
_cell.angle_gamma   90.00
#
_symmetry.space_group_name_H-M   'P 1'
#
loop_
_entity.id
_entity.type
_entity.pdbx_description
1 polymer ?
#
loop_
_entity_poly.entity_id
_entity_poly.type
_entity_poly.pdbx_seq_one_letter_code
_entity_poly.pdbx_strand_id
1 'polypeptide(L)'
;MINYSAFINEFSEHCPFEAFYEKGITSDDIKAAILKTFEPYFENQERLKEYSMLWLIGGWVNFSKFKTNQWHFDKFEKCLAFLNQAKKQNVPCCNIVAEWLPEFNRGLSKFWSFRKLSKDLEELDNEEFLEESLKLIGQITEGITKAYLRCLLHISRVSRGQQVSKQTIINLDLGIVVDELIRNTSFPELFSPPPWNIKLSQWRNIAYHHNAKLENDNFLCW
;
A
#
# COMPACT_ATOMS: atom_id res chain seq x y z
N MET A 1 -14.04 -25.32 -10.24
CA MET A 1 -13.69 -24.17 -9.37
C MET A 1 -13.08 -23.13 -10.30
N ILE A 2 -13.69 -21.94 -10.43
CA ILE A 2 -13.25 -20.91 -11.39
C ILE A 2 -11.84 -20.45 -10.99
N ASN A 3 -10.88 -20.53 -11.91
CA ASN A 3 -9.50 -20.14 -11.64
C ASN A 3 -9.33 -18.61 -11.82
N TYR A 4 -9.48 -17.88 -10.73
CA TYR A 4 -9.42 -16.41 -10.75
C TYR A 4 -8.02 -15.85 -11.04
N SER A 5 -6.95 -16.65 -10.96
CA SER A 5 -5.57 -16.15 -11.08
C SER A 5 -5.21 -15.67 -12.48
N ALA A 6 -5.80 -16.26 -13.53
CA ALA A 6 -5.54 -15.87 -14.92
C ALA A 6 -6.07 -14.47 -15.25
N PHE A 7 -7.24 -14.10 -14.70
CA PHE A 7 -7.91 -12.82 -14.96
C PHE A 7 -7.26 -11.67 -14.22
N ILE A 8 -6.67 -11.98 -13.07
CA ILE A 8 -6.11 -10.98 -12.20
C ILE A 8 -5.01 -10.19 -12.92
N ASN A 9 -4.20 -10.82 -13.77
CA ASN A 9 -3.12 -10.15 -14.50
C ASN A 9 -3.63 -9.15 -15.56
N GLU A 10 -4.82 -9.36 -16.15
CA GLU A 10 -5.42 -8.47 -17.17
C GLU A 10 -5.94 -7.13 -16.61
N PHE A 11 -6.11 -6.99 -15.29
CA PHE A 11 -6.65 -5.77 -14.65
C PHE A 11 -5.68 -4.57 -14.61
N SER A 12 -4.58 -4.59 -15.37
CA SER A 12 -3.73 -3.41 -15.53
C SER A 12 -4.41 -2.34 -16.39
N GLU A 13 -5.25 -2.69 -17.36
CA GLU A 13 -5.67 -1.72 -18.40
C GLU A 13 -7.16 -1.36 -18.41
N HIS A 14 -8.05 -2.21 -17.86
CA HIS A 14 -9.51 -2.03 -17.92
C HIS A 14 -10.23 -2.13 -16.56
N CYS A 15 -11.47 -1.63 -16.52
CA CYS A 15 -12.36 -1.77 -15.38
C CYS A 15 -12.62 -3.27 -15.11
N PRO A 16 -12.42 -3.79 -13.89
CA PRO A 16 -12.47 -5.24 -13.65
C PRO A 16 -13.77 -5.92 -14.06
N PHE A 17 -14.88 -5.17 -14.03
CA PHE A 17 -16.20 -5.67 -14.37
C PHE A 17 -16.34 -6.05 -15.84
N GLU A 18 -15.76 -5.29 -16.77
CA GLU A 18 -15.90 -5.54 -18.21
C GLU A 18 -15.30 -6.90 -18.57
N ALA A 19 -14.08 -7.16 -18.11
CA ALA A 19 -13.40 -8.45 -18.30
C ALA A 19 -14.14 -9.64 -17.63
N PHE A 20 -14.80 -9.41 -16.49
CA PHE A 20 -15.62 -10.45 -15.85
C PHE A 20 -16.88 -10.76 -16.67
N TYR A 21 -17.58 -9.74 -17.15
CA TYR A 21 -18.78 -9.89 -17.96
C TYR A 21 -18.50 -10.56 -19.31
N GLU A 22 -17.42 -10.16 -20.00
CA GLU A 22 -16.99 -10.76 -21.27
C GLU A 22 -16.71 -12.26 -21.17
N LYS A 23 -16.34 -12.75 -19.97
CA LYS A 23 -16.05 -14.16 -19.70
C LYS A 23 -17.20 -14.90 -19.01
N GLY A 24 -18.38 -14.28 -18.93
CA GLY A 24 -19.59 -14.88 -18.38
C GLY A 24 -19.62 -15.03 -16.86
N ILE A 25 -18.76 -14.31 -16.13
CA ILE A 25 -18.75 -14.32 -14.67
C ILE A 25 -19.86 -13.37 -14.17
N THR A 26 -20.76 -13.89 -13.34
CA THR A 26 -21.88 -13.11 -12.84
C THR A 26 -21.50 -12.24 -11.62
N SER A 27 -22.32 -11.22 -11.33
CA SER A 27 -22.19 -10.41 -10.12
C SER A 27 -22.22 -11.25 -8.84
N ASP A 28 -23.04 -12.32 -8.82
CA ASP A 28 -23.14 -13.22 -7.67
C ASP A 28 -21.88 -14.08 -7.51
N ASP A 29 -21.25 -14.51 -8.60
CA ASP A 29 -19.96 -15.22 -8.56
C ASP A 29 -18.85 -14.35 -7.97
N ILE A 30 -18.78 -13.07 -8.40
CA ILE A 30 -17.83 -12.09 -7.87
C ILE A 30 -18.07 -11.88 -6.37
N LYS A 31 -19.34 -11.67 -5.97
CA LYS A 31 -19.70 -11.50 -4.57
C LYS A 31 -19.28 -12.71 -3.74
N ALA A 32 -19.59 -13.93 -4.19
CA ALA A 32 -19.21 -15.15 -3.50
C ALA A 32 -17.69 -15.29 -3.36
N ALA A 33 -16.93 -14.93 -4.41
CA ALA A 33 -15.48 -14.95 -4.37
C ALA A 33 -14.89 -13.94 -3.37
N ILE A 34 -15.44 -12.72 -3.29
CA ILE A 34 -15.04 -11.69 -2.33
C ILE A 34 -15.31 -12.17 -0.90
N LEU A 35 -16.52 -12.65 -0.63
CA LEU A 35 -16.91 -13.16 0.68
C LEU A 35 -15.98 -14.28 1.13
N LYS A 36 -15.78 -15.30 0.28
CA LYS A 36 -14.88 -16.42 0.58
C LYS A 36 -13.43 -15.97 0.80
N THR A 37 -12.97 -14.98 0.05
CA THR A 37 -11.59 -14.49 0.16
C THR A 37 -11.35 -13.72 1.46
N PHE A 38 -12.32 -12.92 1.88
CA PHE A 38 -12.17 -12.02 3.03
C PHE A 38 -12.79 -12.51 4.34
N GLU A 39 -13.62 -13.56 4.31
CA GLU A 39 -14.22 -14.19 5.50
C GLU A 39 -13.22 -14.40 6.65
N PRO A 40 -11.98 -14.90 6.42
CA PRO A 40 -11.02 -15.13 7.52
C PRO A 40 -10.50 -13.84 8.19
N TYR A 41 -10.64 -12.69 7.54
CA TYR A 41 -10.04 -11.41 7.99
C TYR A 41 -11.05 -10.45 8.62
N PHE A 42 -12.34 -10.77 8.58
CA PHE A 42 -13.41 -9.92 9.11
C PHE A 42 -14.07 -10.59 10.32
N GLU A 43 -14.06 -9.91 11.46
CA GLU A 43 -14.82 -10.38 12.64
C GLU A 43 -16.33 -10.20 12.44
N ASN A 44 -16.75 -9.11 11.77
CA ASN A 44 -18.16 -8.82 11.50
C ASN A 44 -18.55 -9.28 10.09
N GLN A 45 -19.11 -10.48 10.01
CA GLN A 45 -19.55 -11.12 8.76
C GLN A 45 -20.74 -10.42 8.11
N GLU A 46 -21.59 -9.75 8.89
CA GLU A 46 -22.73 -8.99 8.35
C GLU A 46 -22.25 -7.76 7.56
N ARG A 47 -21.28 -7.03 8.12
CA ARG A 47 -20.65 -5.87 7.45
C ARG A 47 -19.87 -6.29 6.20
N LEU A 48 -19.19 -7.43 6.25
CA LEU A 48 -18.53 -8.00 5.06
C LEU A 48 -19.55 -8.27 3.95
N LYS A 49 -20.70 -8.86 4.28
CA LYS A 49 -21.79 -9.12 3.33
C LYS A 49 -22.38 -7.83 2.76
N GLU A 50 -22.68 -6.86 3.62
CA GLU A 50 -23.27 -5.56 3.25
C GLU A 50 -22.39 -4.80 2.25
N TYR A 51 -21.08 -4.76 2.49
CA TYR A 51 -20.15 -3.92 1.72
C TYR A 51 -19.32 -4.63 0.66
N SER A 52 -19.49 -5.96 0.51
CA SER A 52 -18.76 -6.80 -0.44
C SER A 52 -18.69 -6.24 -1.86
N MET A 53 -19.83 -5.86 -2.43
CA MET A 53 -19.90 -5.37 -3.82
C MET A 53 -19.71 -3.85 -3.97
N LEU A 54 -19.89 -3.08 -2.88
CA LEU A 54 -19.79 -1.62 -2.93
C LEU A 54 -18.34 -1.14 -2.75
N TRP A 55 -17.61 -1.75 -1.81
CA TRP A 55 -16.31 -1.22 -1.37
C TRP A 55 -15.15 -2.20 -1.58
N LEU A 56 -15.41 -3.51 -1.65
CA LEU A 56 -14.35 -4.51 -1.58
C LEU A 56 -13.90 -5.06 -2.93
N ILE A 57 -14.54 -4.72 -4.06
CA ILE A 57 -14.16 -5.26 -5.37
C ILE A 57 -12.74 -4.84 -5.77
N GLY A 58 -12.45 -3.55 -5.73
CA GLY A 58 -11.09 -3.04 -6.01
C GLY A 58 -10.06 -3.58 -5.01
N GLY A 59 -10.44 -3.68 -3.72
CA GLY A 59 -9.61 -4.28 -2.69
C GLY A 59 -9.33 -5.76 -2.94
N TRP A 60 -10.33 -6.52 -3.39
CA TRP A 60 -10.25 -7.95 -3.69
C TRP A 60 -9.36 -8.24 -4.89
N VAL A 61 -9.49 -7.47 -5.97
CA VAL A 61 -8.61 -7.59 -7.14
C VAL A 61 -7.16 -7.34 -6.74
N ASN A 62 -6.88 -6.23 -6.05
CA ASN A 62 -5.53 -5.90 -5.60
C ASN A 62 -4.97 -6.90 -4.60
N PHE A 63 -5.78 -7.32 -3.62
CA PHE A 63 -5.39 -8.35 -2.66
C PHE A 63 -5.07 -9.67 -3.35
N SER A 64 -5.87 -10.04 -4.36
CA SER A 64 -5.68 -11.29 -5.08
C SER A 64 -4.44 -11.27 -6.00
N LYS A 65 -4.03 -10.10 -6.51
CA LYS A 65 -2.69 -9.89 -7.11
C LYS A 65 -1.60 -10.06 -6.07
N PHE A 66 -1.75 -9.33 -4.97
CA PHE A 66 -0.72 -9.15 -3.96
C PHE A 66 -0.39 -10.44 -3.23
N LYS A 67 -1.40 -11.28 -2.93
CA LYS A 67 -1.23 -12.53 -2.19
C LYS A 67 -0.47 -13.63 -2.94
N THR A 68 -0.21 -13.47 -4.25
CA THR A 68 0.58 -14.46 -5.02
C THR A 68 2.06 -14.41 -4.65
N ASN A 69 2.52 -13.30 -4.07
CA ASN A 69 3.85 -13.14 -3.55
C ASN A 69 3.84 -13.37 -2.03
N GLN A 70 4.62 -14.34 -1.55
CA GLN A 70 4.64 -14.71 -0.13
C GLN A 70 5.11 -13.56 0.76
N TRP A 71 6.15 -12.83 0.35
CA TRP A 71 6.67 -11.71 1.15
C TRP A 71 5.61 -10.63 1.34
N HIS A 72 4.88 -10.29 0.27
CA HIS A 72 3.76 -9.39 0.31
C HIS A 72 2.69 -9.87 1.30
N PHE A 73 2.21 -11.10 1.13
CA PHE A 73 1.17 -11.67 1.98
C PHE A 73 1.56 -11.68 3.46
N ASP A 74 2.79 -12.07 3.79
CA ASP A 74 3.32 -12.04 5.16
C ASP A 74 3.25 -10.62 5.76
N LYS A 75 3.56 -9.57 4.99
CA LYS A 75 3.46 -8.19 5.49
C LYS A 75 2.01 -7.76 5.70
N PHE A 76 1.09 -8.17 4.83
CA PHE A 76 -0.33 -7.94 5.04
C PHE A 76 -0.81 -8.55 6.36
N GLU A 77 -0.48 -9.82 6.62
CA GLU A 77 -0.88 -10.50 7.86
C GLU A 77 -0.31 -9.80 9.10
N LYS A 78 0.97 -9.38 9.06
CA LYS A 78 1.59 -8.63 10.16
C LYS A 78 0.93 -7.26 10.40
N CYS A 79 0.61 -6.52 9.34
CA CYS A 79 -0.13 -5.26 9.45
C CYS A 79 -1.54 -5.46 10.03
N LEU A 80 -2.26 -6.48 9.56
CA LEU A 80 -3.59 -6.80 10.07
C LEU A 80 -3.54 -7.23 11.54
N ALA A 81 -2.58 -8.07 11.91
CA ALA A 81 -2.38 -8.49 13.30
C ALA A 81 -2.10 -7.28 14.22
N PHE A 82 -1.31 -6.32 13.77
CA PHE A 82 -1.05 -5.07 14.50
C PHE A 82 -2.32 -4.24 14.71
N LEU A 83 -3.15 -4.06 13.67
CA LEU A 83 -4.43 -3.34 13.79
C LEU A 83 -5.40 -4.07 14.74
N ASN A 84 -5.46 -5.40 14.65
CA ASN A 84 -6.29 -6.21 15.54
C ASN A 84 -5.81 -6.14 17.00
N GLN A 85 -4.49 -6.10 17.22
CA GLN A 85 -3.92 -5.91 18.56
C GLN A 85 -4.28 -4.53 19.12
N ALA A 86 -4.14 -3.46 18.33
CA ALA A 86 -4.52 -2.12 18.74
C ALA A 86 -6.03 -2.05 19.09
N LYS A 87 -6.89 -2.69 18.28
CA LYS A 87 -8.33 -2.80 18.56
C LYS A 87 -8.60 -3.50 19.91
N LYS A 88 -7.89 -4.59 20.21
CA LYS A 88 -8.00 -5.30 21.51
C LYS A 88 -7.57 -4.45 22.70
N GLN A 89 -6.71 -3.46 22.48
CA GLN A 89 -6.27 -2.48 23.49
C GLN A 89 -7.24 -1.28 23.61
N ASN A 90 -8.42 -1.34 22.99
CA ASN A 90 -9.39 -0.24 22.91
C ASN A 90 -8.85 1.03 22.25
N VAL A 91 -7.83 0.91 21.40
CA VAL A 91 -7.36 2.03 20.58
C VAL A 91 -8.47 2.37 19.58
N PRO A 92 -8.87 3.65 19.43
CA PRO A 92 -9.95 4.07 18.53
C PRO A 92 -9.47 4.06 17.06
N CYS A 93 -9.04 2.89 16.56
CA CYS A 93 -8.44 2.72 15.24
C CYS A 93 -9.35 3.25 14.13
N CYS A 94 -10.66 2.99 14.21
CA CYS A 94 -11.63 3.49 13.24
C CYS A 94 -11.67 5.03 13.19
N ASN A 95 -11.62 5.70 14.34
CA ASN A 95 -11.64 7.16 14.40
C ASN A 95 -10.34 7.74 13.85
N ILE A 96 -9.19 7.16 14.23
CA ILE A 96 -7.88 7.57 13.71
C ILE A 96 -7.86 7.39 12.18
N VAL A 97 -8.26 6.23 11.66
CA VAL A 97 -8.31 5.98 10.22
C VAL A 97 -9.27 6.94 9.53
N ALA A 98 -10.45 7.20 10.10
CA ALA A 98 -11.40 8.16 9.57
C ALA A 98 -10.82 9.58 9.48
N GLU A 99 -10.04 10.01 10.48
CA GLU A 99 -9.34 11.29 10.44
C GLU A 99 -8.32 11.36 9.29
N TRP A 100 -7.65 10.25 8.94
CA TRP A 100 -6.65 10.18 7.85
C TRP A 100 -7.24 9.92 6.45
N LEU A 101 -8.53 9.60 6.33
CA LEU A 101 -9.19 9.33 5.05
C LEU A 101 -8.98 10.45 4.01
N PRO A 102 -9.06 11.76 4.34
CA PRO A 102 -8.80 12.82 3.37
C PRO A 102 -7.40 12.75 2.74
N GLU A 103 -6.38 12.41 3.52
CA GLU A 103 -5.00 12.26 3.04
C GLU A 103 -4.84 11.00 2.20
N PHE A 104 -5.50 9.90 2.57
CA PHE A 104 -5.51 8.68 1.76
C PHE A 104 -6.15 8.93 0.40
N ASN A 105 -7.30 9.61 0.38
CA ASN A 105 -8.00 9.95 -0.86
C ASN A 105 -7.14 10.86 -1.74
N ARG A 106 -6.44 11.85 -1.15
CA ARG A 106 -5.49 12.69 -1.90
C ARG A 106 -4.34 11.87 -2.47
N GLY A 107 -3.80 10.92 -1.70
CA GLY A 107 -2.75 10.00 -2.16
C GLY A 107 -3.23 9.10 -3.30
N LEU A 108 -4.45 8.57 -3.22
CA LEU A 108 -5.06 7.76 -4.27
C LEU A 108 -5.31 8.57 -5.55
N SER A 109 -5.80 9.81 -5.44
CA SER A 109 -5.92 10.68 -6.62
C SER A 109 -4.56 10.94 -7.28
N LYS A 110 -3.51 11.19 -6.48
CA LYS A 110 -2.14 11.34 -6.98
C LYS A 110 -1.64 10.08 -7.67
N PHE A 111 -1.89 8.90 -7.10
CA PHE A 111 -1.52 7.62 -7.70
C PHE A 111 -2.03 7.50 -9.14
N TRP A 112 -3.30 7.80 -9.38
CA TRP A 112 -3.87 7.74 -10.73
C TRP A 112 -3.24 8.76 -11.69
N SER A 113 -2.95 9.96 -11.21
CA SER A 113 -2.23 10.96 -12.00
C SER A 113 -0.80 10.50 -12.33
N PHE A 114 -0.05 9.98 -11.35
CA PHE A 114 1.31 9.49 -11.56
C PHE A 114 1.33 8.34 -12.55
N ARG A 115 0.44 7.37 -12.39
CA ARG A 115 0.31 6.23 -13.29
C ARG A 115 -0.05 6.64 -14.72
N LYS A 116 -0.90 7.64 -14.90
CA LYS A 116 -1.30 8.11 -16.23
C LYS A 116 -0.19 8.90 -16.93
N LEU A 117 0.70 9.53 -16.16
CA LEU A 117 1.77 10.40 -16.66
C LEU A 117 3.14 9.72 -16.67
N SER A 118 3.26 8.52 -16.11
CA SER A 118 4.50 7.75 -16.10
C SER A 118 4.81 7.26 -17.51
N LYS A 119 6.09 7.38 -17.90
CA LYS A 119 6.58 6.74 -19.13
C LYS A 119 6.63 5.22 -18.95
N ASP A 120 6.53 4.48 -20.05
CA ASP A 120 6.89 3.07 -20.03
C ASP A 120 8.39 2.94 -19.76
N LEU A 121 8.77 2.25 -18.68
CA LEU A 121 10.17 2.13 -18.28
C LEU A 121 10.96 1.21 -19.20
N GLU A 122 10.31 0.31 -19.93
CA GLU A 122 10.97 -0.63 -20.84
C GLU A 122 11.46 0.04 -22.14
N GLU A 123 10.92 1.22 -22.47
CA GLU A 123 11.25 1.97 -23.67
C GLU A 123 12.35 3.03 -23.46
N LEU A 124 12.83 3.20 -22.22
CA LEU A 124 13.77 4.25 -21.85
C LEU A 124 15.23 3.81 -22.00
N ASP A 125 16.10 4.75 -22.35
CA ASP A 125 17.54 4.55 -22.20
C ASP A 125 17.96 4.57 -20.72
N ASN A 126 19.23 4.28 -20.43
CA ASN A 126 19.69 4.15 -19.05
C ASN A 126 19.56 5.44 -18.22
N GLU A 127 19.78 6.61 -18.81
CA GLU A 127 19.71 7.88 -18.08
C GLU A 127 18.25 8.28 -17.84
N GLU A 128 17.41 8.16 -18.88
CA GLU A 128 15.97 8.38 -18.75
C GLU A 128 15.30 7.40 -17.78
N PHE A 129 15.70 6.12 -17.82
CA PHE A 129 15.23 5.09 -16.90
C PHE A 129 15.56 5.45 -15.46
N LEU A 130 16.80 5.89 -15.20
CA LEU A 130 17.24 6.32 -13.88
C LEU A 130 16.41 7.51 -13.38
N GLU A 131 16.29 8.56 -14.21
CA GLU A 131 15.54 9.76 -13.84
C GLU A 131 14.07 9.46 -13.56
N GLU A 132 13.40 8.71 -14.44
CA GLU A 132 11.98 8.36 -14.26
C GLU A 132 11.80 7.42 -13.05
N SER A 133 12.71 6.47 -12.83
CA SER A 133 12.68 5.59 -11.66
C SER A 133 12.80 6.37 -10.35
N LEU A 134 13.78 7.29 -10.25
CA LEU A 134 13.96 8.13 -9.06
C LEU A 134 12.74 9.02 -8.83
N LYS A 135 12.20 9.63 -9.89
CA LYS A 135 10.97 10.42 -9.83
C LYS A 135 9.79 9.58 -9.32
N LEU A 136 9.58 8.37 -9.84
CA LEU A 136 8.51 7.47 -9.40
C LEU A 136 8.68 7.06 -7.93
N ILE A 137 9.91 6.73 -7.50
CA ILE A 137 10.21 6.42 -6.09
C ILE A 137 9.84 7.61 -5.20
N GLY A 138 10.25 8.83 -5.57
CA GLY A 138 9.89 10.06 -4.86
C GLY A 138 8.38 10.28 -4.79
N GLN A 139 7.70 10.16 -5.93
CA GLN A 139 6.24 10.31 -6.03
C GLN A 139 5.48 9.29 -5.19
N ILE A 140 5.88 8.01 -5.21
CA ILE A 140 5.23 6.96 -4.43
C ILE A 140 5.49 7.17 -2.93
N THR A 141 6.73 7.39 -2.52
CA THR A 141 7.10 7.56 -1.10
C THR A 141 6.47 8.81 -0.49
N GLU A 142 6.59 9.96 -1.15
CA GLU A 142 6.14 11.26 -0.65
C GLU A 142 4.66 11.50 -0.92
N GLY A 143 4.20 11.16 -2.12
CA GLY A 143 2.87 11.49 -2.62
C GLY A 143 1.77 10.52 -2.19
N ILE A 144 2.12 9.26 -1.88
CA ILE A 144 1.16 8.20 -1.57
C ILE A 144 1.45 7.61 -0.20
N THR A 145 2.60 6.97 -0.04
CA THR A 145 2.92 6.09 1.11
C THR A 145 3.03 6.86 2.43
N LYS A 146 3.52 8.10 2.41
CA LYS A 146 3.71 8.93 3.61
C LYS A 146 2.44 9.04 4.48
N ALA A 147 1.26 9.17 3.88
CA ALA A 147 0.01 9.28 4.65
C ALA A 147 -0.28 7.99 5.43
N TYR A 148 -0.11 6.83 4.80
CA TYR A 148 -0.31 5.53 5.41
C TYR A 148 0.69 5.28 6.55
N LEU A 149 1.97 5.62 6.35
CA LEU A 149 2.99 5.50 7.40
C LEU A 149 2.65 6.36 8.62
N ARG A 150 2.21 7.60 8.40
CA ARG A 150 1.80 8.49 9.49
C ARG A 150 0.57 7.98 10.23
N CYS A 151 -0.42 7.42 9.52
CA CYS A 151 -1.56 6.78 10.16
C CYS A 151 -1.14 5.57 11.02
N LEU A 152 -0.26 4.70 10.49
CA LEU A 152 0.29 3.58 11.26
C LEU A 152 1.03 4.06 12.52
N LEU A 153 1.81 5.14 12.40
CA LEU A 153 2.50 5.72 13.55
C LEU A 153 1.52 6.31 14.58
N HIS A 154 0.45 6.97 14.12
CA HIS A 154 -0.60 7.50 14.98
C HIS A 154 -1.20 6.36 15.82
N ILE A 155 -1.62 5.27 15.17
CA ILE A 155 -2.15 4.08 15.86
C ILE A 155 -1.10 3.50 16.81
N SER A 156 0.15 3.37 16.37
CA SER A 156 1.26 2.81 17.14
C SER A 156 1.52 3.60 18.43
N ARG A 157 1.55 4.94 18.37
CA ARG A 157 1.75 5.80 19.54
C ARG A 157 0.58 5.72 20.52
N VAL A 158 -0.66 5.76 20.04
CA VAL A 158 -1.85 5.63 20.89
C VAL A 158 -1.93 4.25 21.54
N SER A 159 -1.54 3.19 20.82
CA SER A 159 -1.43 1.82 21.36
C SER A 159 -0.43 1.70 22.52
N ARG A 160 0.56 2.59 22.58
CA ARG A 160 1.51 2.72 23.70
C ARG A 160 1.05 3.69 24.79
N GLY A 161 -0.21 4.11 24.77
CA GLY A 161 -0.79 5.04 25.75
C GLY A 161 -0.42 6.51 25.55
N GLN A 162 0.22 6.87 24.42
CA GLN A 162 0.56 8.27 24.15
C GLN A 162 -0.67 9.04 23.67
N GLN A 163 -0.87 10.24 24.22
CA GLN A 163 -1.86 11.20 23.73
C GLN A 163 -1.22 12.03 22.63
N VAL A 164 -1.58 11.77 21.38
CA VAL A 164 -1.03 12.44 20.21
C VAL A 164 -2.14 12.82 19.25
N SER A 165 -2.03 13.98 18.62
CA SER A 165 -2.98 14.43 17.59
C SER A 165 -2.45 14.13 16.19
N LYS A 166 -3.35 14.04 15.22
CA LYS A 166 -2.99 13.98 13.79
C LYS A 166 -2.03 15.10 13.38
N GLN A 167 -2.23 16.33 13.86
CA GLN A 167 -1.37 17.48 13.53
C GLN A 167 0.07 17.27 14.03
N THR A 168 0.22 16.74 15.23
CA THR A 168 1.54 16.39 15.79
C THR A 168 2.27 15.40 14.90
N ILE A 169 1.56 14.41 14.34
CA ILE A 169 2.14 13.41 13.44
C ILE A 169 2.48 14.00 12.06
N ILE A 170 1.63 14.88 11.52
CA ILE A 170 1.85 15.53 10.22
C ILE A 170 3.14 16.35 10.21
N ASN A 171 3.48 16.97 11.35
CA ASN A 171 4.67 17.80 11.49
C ASN A 171 5.97 16.99 11.61
N LEU A 172 5.91 15.66 11.68
CA LEU A 172 7.10 14.81 11.74
C LEU A 172 7.71 14.60 10.35
N ASP A 173 9.04 14.65 10.31
CA ASP A 173 9.83 14.24 9.17
C ASP A 173 9.65 12.75 8.87
N LEU A 174 9.70 12.39 7.59
CA LEU A 174 9.52 11.00 7.16
C LEU A 174 10.56 10.05 7.81
N GLY A 175 11.79 10.53 8.01
CA GLY A 175 12.84 9.77 8.71
C GLY A 175 12.44 9.38 10.12
N ILE A 176 11.92 10.35 10.90
CA ILE A 176 11.43 10.12 12.27
C ILE A 176 10.27 9.12 12.26
N VAL A 177 9.33 9.29 11.33
CA VAL A 177 8.17 8.40 11.20
C VAL A 177 8.61 6.96 10.94
N VAL A 178 9.49 6.75 9.96
CA VAL A 178 10.00 5.42 9.59
C VAL A 178 10.79 4.79 10.74
N ASP A 179 11.67 5.56 11.38
CA ASP A 179 12.51 5.05 12.47
C ASP A 179 11.68 4.65 13.70
N GLU A 180 10.64 5.41 14.03
CA GLU A 180 9.73 5.02 15.10
C GLU A 180 8.91 3.78 14.77
N LEU A 181 8.44 3.65 13.53
CA LEU A 181 7.71 2.46 13.10
C LEU A 181 8.60 1.21 13.16
N ILE A 182 9.84 1.30 12.68
CA ILE A 182 10.82 0.20 12.78
C ILE A 182 11.04 -0.22 14.23
N ARG A 183 11.21 0.75 15.15
CA ARG A 183 11.47 0.44 16.57
C ARG A 183 10.27 -0.14 17.33
N ASN A 184 9.05 0.19 16.91
CA ASN A 184 7.86 -0.04 17.73
C ASN A 184 6.79 -0.92 17.06
N THR A 185 7.14 -1.64 16.00
CA THR A 185 6.24 -2.60 15.34
C THR A 185 6.95 -3.94 15.11
N SER A 186 6.18 -5.00 14.85
CA SER A 186 6.69 -6.36 14.63
C SER A 186 7.04 -6.69 13.17
N PHE A 187 7.09 -5.67 12.31
CA PHE A 187 7.33 -5.81 10.86
C PHE A 187 8.24 -4.71 10.31
N PRO A 188 9.45 -4.52 10.88
CA PRO A 188 10.37 -3.47 10.45
C PRO A 188 10.77 -3.59 8.97
N GLU A 189 10.76 -4.80 8.41
CA GLU A 189 11.13 -5.04 7.01
C GLU A 189 10.12 -4.45 6.02
N LEU A 190 8.91 -4.06 6.45
CA LEU A 190 7.99 -3.31 5.60
C LEU A 190 8.51 -1.89 5.31
N PHE A 191 9.28 -1.32 6.23
CA PHE A 191 9.81 0.04 6.12
C PHE A 191 11.23 0.10 5.56
N SER A 192 11.83 -1.08 5.35
CA SER A 192 13.12 -1.32 4.70
C SER A 192 12.99 -2.56 3.81
N PRO A 193 12.28 -2.47 2.67
CA PRO A 193 11.95 -3.64 1.87
C PRO A 193 13.19 -4.27 1.21
N PRO A 194 13.16 -5.60 0.98
CA PRO A 194 14.17 -6.28 0.17
C PRO A 194 14.07 -5.84 -1.31
N PRO A 195 15.10 -6.11 -2.12
CA PRO A 195 16.37 -6.77 -1.75
C PRO A 195 17.36 -5.86 -1.03
N TRP A 196 17.24 -4.54 -1.16
CA TRP A 196 18.26 -3.60 -0.68
C TRP A 196 18.20 -3.32 0.82
N ASN A 197 17.06 -3.54 1.46
CA ASN A 197 16.83 -3.25 2.88
C ASN A 197 17.13 -1.77 3.25
N ILE A 198 16.98 -0.87 2.28
CA ILE A 198 17.12 0.58 2.45
C ILE A 198 15.80 1.14 3.00
N LYS A 199 15.88 2.02 4.00
CA LYS A 199 14.69 2.63 4.60
C LYS A 199 13.92 3.44 3.56
N LEU A 200 12.59 3.44 3.63
CA LEU A 200 11.75 4.26 2.75
C LEU A 200 12.12 5.76 2.80
N SER A 201 12.55 6.25 3.97
CA SER A 201 13.03 7.63 4.14
C SER A 201 14.34 7.92 3.40
N GLN A 202 15.22 6.92 3.26
CA GLN A 202 16.47 7.01 2.51
C GLN A 202 16.20 6.92 1.01
N TRP A 203 15.31 6.02 0.58
CA TRP A 203 14.84 5.99 -0.81
C TRP A 203 14.29 7.34 -1.26
N ARG A 204 13.49 7.99 -0.39
CA ARG A 204 13.01 9.35 -0.62
C ARG A 204 14.19 10.32 -0.80
N ASN A 205 15.21 10.28 0.05
CA ASN A 205 16.36 11.17 -0.08
C ASN A 205 17.11 10.94 -1.40
N ILE A 206 17.39 9.68 -1.76
CA ILE A 206 18.06 9.30 -3.01
C ILE A 206 17.28 9.87 -4.21
N ALA A 207 15.96 9.72 -4.22
CA ALA A 207 15.09 10.23 -5.27
C ALA A 207 15.16 11.75 -5.48
N TYR A 208 15.37 12.54 -4.41
CA TYR A 208 15.37 14.00 -4.49
C TYR A 208 16.75 14.63 -4.67
N HIS A 209 17.83 13.91 -4.36
CA HIS A 209 19.19 14.46 -4.46
C HIS A 209 19.82 14.26 -5.84
N HIS A 210 19.22 13.45 -6.73
CA HIS A 210 19.66 13.22 -8.12
C HIS A 210 21.15 12.87 -8.27
N ASN A 211 21.78 12.40 -7.19
CA ASN A 211 23.16 11.99 -7.14
C ASN A 211 23.24 10.50 -7.47
N ALA A 212 23.16 10.21 -8.76
CA ALA A 212 23.31 8.86 -9.24
C ALA A 212 24.10 8.84 -10.56
N LYS A 213 24.85 7.75 -10.80
CA LYS A 213 25.56 7.51 -12.05
C LYS A 213 25.51 6.03 -12.42
N LEU A 214 25.57 5.75 -13.71
CA LEU A 214 25.76 4.39 -14.23
C LEU A 214 27.25 4.02 -14.16
N GLU A 215 27.56 2.93 -13.47
CA GLU A 215 28.90 2.36 -13.40
C GLU A 215 28.80 0.83 -13.46
N ASN A 216 29.45 0.21 -14.47
CA ASN A 216 29.46 -1.25 -14.68
C ASN A 216 28.04 -1.86 -14.64
N ASP A 217 27.12 -1.35 -15.46
CA ASP A 217 25.71 -1.76 -15.54
C ASP A 217 24.91 -1.62 -14.23
N ASN A 218 25.43 -0.87 -13.25
CA ASN A 218 24.76 -0.60 -11.99
C ASN A 218 24.58 0.91 -11.78
N PHE A 219 23.40 1.30 -11.29
CA PHE A 219 23.19 2.67 -10.82
C PHE A 219 23.73 2.82 -9.40
N LEU A 220 24.80 3.60 -9.25
CA LEU A 220 25.32 4.00 -7.95
C LEU A 220 24.63 5.27 -7.52
N CYS A 221 24.01 5.25 -6.34
CA CYS A 221 23.35 6.40 -5.71
C CYS A 221 24.14 6.81 -4.46
N TRP A 222 24.36 8.11 -4.22
CA TRP A 222 25.09 8.61 -3.04
C TRP A 222 24.48 9.86 -2.39
#